data_AF-A0A7C4L8K2-F1
#
_entry.id   AF-A0A7C4L8K2-F1
#
_cell.length_a   1.000
_cell.length_b   1.000
_cell.length_c   1.000
_cell.angle_alpha   90.00
_cell.angle_beta   90.00
_cell.angle_gamma   90.00
#
_symmetry.space_group_name_H-M   'P 1'
#
loop_
_entity.id
_entity.type
_entity.pdbx_description
1 polymer ?
#
loop_
_entity_poly.entity_id
_entity_poly.type
_entity_poly.pdbx_seq_one_letter_code
_entity_poly.pdbx_strand_id
1 'polypeptide(L)'
;MEGWILESTEQYERDFRYFEKKHPDELSAVLNNLDRYQLELNINGNPLQVRTGYLHFEPDGIKAIDQKGRGKKIKLQQTRLYIYPDIKTKKIFLLAIGTKTNQNEDINKCRKIVKKSRKVKVMAKTYKNVKEMIRNMATEQRLKMSISKEMASTQLSKFLITLRCKNNLTQKQIAKKIGCTQSRISKIETSQDEDIRIKDLIDYAKALNLKLEIGYRHSSMKIVDLIKYHALKICEYLNQLVAITRDKEDAAIDKGVESFFGETIYNMIRLIAEPYLKFKKIKDKRKQEKEVIHISNPFDLHEKNFHEEETIKNLN
;
A
#
# COMPACT_ATOMS: atom_id res chain seq x y z
N MET A 1 -7.75 -11.69 4.55
CA MET A 1 -8.67 -11.35 3.45
C MET A 1 -7.91 -11.48 2.14
N GLU A 2 -8.48 -12.19 1.15
CA GLU A 2 -7.88 -12.25 -0.18
C GLU A 2 -7.99 -10.87 -0.85
N GLY A 3 -6.85 -10.34 -1.30
CA GLY A 3 -6.79 -9.06 -2.00
C GLY A 3 -7.34 -9.15 -3.44
N TRP A 4 -7.62 -8.00 -4.03
CA TRP A 4 -7.98 -7.89 -5.43
C TRP A 4 -6.88 -8.44 -6.34
N ILE A 5 -7.24 -9.29 -7.30
CA ILE A 5 -6.30 -9.86 -8.28
C ILE A 5 -6.47 -9.22 -9.66
N LEU A 6 -5.41 -9.24 -10.47
CA LEU A 6 -5.42 -8.76 -11.84
C LEU A 6 -5.74 -9.90 -12.80
N GLU A 7 -6.51 -9.63 -13.85
CA GLU A 7 -6.80 -10.60 -14.91
C GLU A 7 -6.55 -9.96 -16.29
N SER A 8 -5.62 -10.51 -17.08
CA SER A 8 -5.27 -9.98 -18.40
C SER A 8 -6.20 -10.50 -19.50
N THR A 9 -6.70 -9.61 -20.34
CA THR A 9 -7.37 -10.00 -21.59
C THR A 9 -6.35 -10.15 -22.72
N GLU A 10 -6.68 -10.91 -23.76
CA GLU A 10 -5.82 -11.04 -24.94
C GLU A 10 -5.50 -9.69 -25.61
N GLN A 11 -6.48 -8.77 -25.62
CA GLN A 11 -6.28 -7.44 -26.18
C GLN A 11 -5.24 -6.67 -25.37
N TYR A 12 -5.38 -6.65 -24.04
CA TYR A 12 -4.37 -6.07 -23.16
C TYR A 12 -2.99 -6.70 -23.34
N GLU A 13 -2.87 -8.02 -23.49
CA GLU A 13 -1.55 -8.66 -23.69
C GLU A 13 -0.88 -8.20 -24.99
N ARG A 14 -1.64 -8.02 -26.07
CA ARG A 14 -1.13 -7.47 -27.34
C ARG A 14 -0.68 -6.02 -27.17
N ASP A 15 -1.53 -5.20 -26.55
CA ASP A 15 -1.23 -3.79 -26.33
C ASP A 15 -0.01 -3.62 -25.42
N PHE A 16 0.10 -4.45 -24.37
CA PHE A 16 1.24 -4.47 -23.47
C PHE A 16 2.56 -4.65 -24.22
N ARG A 17 2.67 -5.66 -25.10
CA ARG A 17 3.89 -5.91 -25.89
C ARG A 17 4.21 -4.75 -26.84
N TYR A 18 3.19 -4.14 -27.44
CA TYR A 18 3.37 -2.96 -28.29
C TYR A 18 3.93 -1.78 -27.49
N PHE A 19 3.32 -1.46 -26.35
CA PHE A 19 3.75 -0.35 -25.49
C PHE A 19 5.10 -0.62 -24.82
N GLU A 20 5.40 -1.86 -24.43
CA GLU A 20 6.72 -2.25 -23.91
C GLU A 20 7.84 -1.91 -24.91
N LYS A 21 7.59 -2.16 -26.20
CA LYS A 21 8.57 -1.88 -27.26
C LYS A 21 8.61 -0.41 -27.70
N LYS A 22 7.45 0.25 -27.78
CA LYS A 22 7.33 1.59 -28.42
C LYS A 22 7.26 2.75 -27.44
N HIS A 23 6.69 2.52 -26.26
CA HIS A 23 6.34 3.55 -25.27
C HIS A 23 6.59 3.04 -23.83
N PRO A 24 7.83 2.58 -23.52
CA PRO A 24 8.14 1.94 -22.25
C PRO A 24 7.95 2.87 -21.04
N ASP A 25 8.17 4.17 -21.23
CA ASP A 25 8.01 5.17 -20.17
C ASP A 25 6.54 5.43 -19.84
N GLU A 26 5.69 5.52 -20.86
CA GLU A 26 4.24 5.60 -20.71
C GLU A 26 3.70 4.33 -20.04
N LEU A 27 4.16 3.15 -20.47
CA LEU A 27 3.77 1.87 -19.89
C LEU A 27 4.14 1.82 -18.40
N SER A 28 5.37 2.22 -18.05
CA SER A 28 5.82 2.28 -16.66
C SER A 28 4.91 3.17 -15.80
N ALA A 29 4.56 4.36 -16.32
CA ALA A 29 3.72 5.30 -15.61
C ALA A 29 2.29 4.77 -15.36
N VAL A 30 1.63 4.18 -16.37
CA VAL A 30 0.28 3.61 -16.19
C VAL A 30 0.29 2.39 -15.26
N LEU A 31 1.34 1.57 -15.31
CA LEU A 31 1.48 0.41 -14.42
C LEU A 31 1.73 0.83 -12.97
N ASN A 32 2.48 1.90 -12.73
CA ASN A 32 2.65 2.45 -11.38
C ASN A 32 1.32 2.98 -10.82
N ASN A 33 0.51 3.64 -11.66
CA ASN A 33 -0.83 4.07 -11.26
C ASN A 33 -1.81 2.90 -11.07
N LEU A 34 -1.66 1.81 -11.83
CA LEU A 34 -2.38 0.55 -11.58
C LEU A 34 -2.02 -0.05 -10.21
N ASP A 35 -0.75 -0.03 -9.83
CA ASP A 35 -0.29 -0.53 -8.53
C ASP A 35 -0.91 0.27 -7.37
N ARG A 36 -0.91 1.61 -7.49
CA ARG A 36 -1.61 2.50 -6.54
C ARG A 36 -3.10 2.23 -6.48
N TYR A 37 -3.74 2.07 -7.64
CA TYR A 37 -5.16 1.75 -7.71
C TYR A 37 -5.49 0.41 -7.03
N GLN A 38 -4.69 -0.62 -7.26
CA GLN A 38 -4.83 -1.92 -6.61
C GLN A 38 -4.62 -1.81 -5.09
N LEU A 39 -3.64 -1.03 -4.64
CA LEU A 39 -3.41 -0.75 -3.22
C LEU A 39 -4.66 -0.11 -2.57
N GLU A 40 -5.20 0.95 -3.17
CA GLU A 40 -6.40 1.61 -2.64
C GLU A 40 -7.62 0.68 -2.61
N LEU A 41 -7.78 -0.17 -3.62
CA LEU A 41 -8.84 -1.17 -3.66
C LEU A 41 -8.70 -2.24 -2.58
N ASN A 42 -7.47 -2.67 -2.30
CA ASN A 42 -7.20 -3.66 -1.25
C ASN A 42 -7.52 -3.13 0.15
N ILE A 43 -7.44 -1.81 0.35
CA ILE A 43 -7.76 -1.18 1.64
C ILE A 43 -9.25 -0.82 1.73
N ASN A 44 -9.79 -0.12 0.72
CA ASN A 44 -11.17 0.40 0.77
C ASN A 44 -12.22 -0.62 0.35
N GLY A 45 -11.85 -1.67 -0.38
CA GLY A 45 -12.74 -2.75 -0.81
C GLY A 45 -13.77 -2.39 -1.89
N ASN A 46 -14.03 -1.10 -2.17
CA ASN A 46 -15.00 -0.63 -3.15
C ASN A 46 -14.37 0.26 -4.25
N PRO A 47 -14.46 -0.12 -5.53
CA PRO A 47 -13.97 0.68 -6.64
C PRO A 47 -14.55 2.09 -6.74
N LEU A 48 -15.81 2.32 -6.36
CA LEU A 48 -16.44 3.63 -6.49
C LEU A 48 -15.86 4.69 -5.54
N GLN A 49 -15.19 4.26 -4.48
CA GLN A 49 -14.55 5.12 -3.49
C GLN A 49 -13.15 5.57 -3.94
N VAL A 50 -12.51 4.82 -4.85
CA VAL A 50 -11.21 5.20 -5.40
C VAL A 50 -11.40 6.31 -6.43
N ARG A 51 -11.12 7.55 -6.00
CA ARG A 51 -11.21 8.77 -6.81
C ARG A 51 -9.87 9.50 -6.75
N THR A 52 -9.09 9.39 -7.82
CA THR A 52 -7.75 9.97 -7.92
C THR A 52 -7.61 10.77 -9.21
N GLY A 53 -6.68 11.72 -9.27
CA GLY A 53 -6.50 12.59 -10.44
C GLY A 53 -6.01 11.89 -11.72
N TYR A 54 -5.55 10.64 -11.61
CA TYR A 54 -5.11 9.80 -12.73
C TYR A 54 -6.19 8.82 -13.22
N LEU A 55 -7.38 8.82 -12.60
CA LEU A 55 -8.44 7.86 -12.90
C LEU A 55 -9.65 8.56 -13.52
N HIS A 56 -10.09 8.08 -14.68
CA HIS A 56 -11.27 8.56 -15.39
C HIS A 56 -12.35 7.49 -15.38
N PHE A 57 -13.60 7.90 -15.16
CA PHE A 57 -14.76 7.01 -15.18
C PHE A 57 -15.31 6.94 -16.60
N GLU A 58 -15.45 5.73 -17.11
CA GLU A 58 -15.95 5.44 -18.45
C GLU A 58 -17.29 4.66 -18.34
N PRO A 59 -18.05 4.53 -19.45
CA PRO A 59 -19.32 3.81 -19.44
C PRO A 59 -19.20 2.34 -18.97
N ASP A 60 -20.33 1.75 -18.56
CA ASP A 60 -20.45 0.34 -18.15
C ASP A 60 -19.54 -0.09 -16.98
N GLY A 61 -19.06 0.87 -16.17
CA GLY A 61 -18.17 0.63 -15.02
C GLY A 61 -16.70 0.47 -15.40
N ILE A 62 -16.34 0.75 -16.65
CA ILE A 62 -14.96 0.81 -17.11
C ILE A 62 -14.28 2.02 -16.47
N LYS A 63 -12.97 1.91 -16.25
CA LYS A 63 -12.14 3.02 -15.80
C LYS A 63 -10.89 3.12 -16.64
N ALA A 64 -10.43 4.34 -16.89
CA ALA A 64 -9.18 4.58 -17.57
C ALA A 64 -8.15 5.17 -16.60
N ILE A 65 -7.02 4.48 -16.44
CA ILE A 65 -5.85 4.93 -15.69
C ILE A 65 -4.94 5.67 -16.66
N ASP A 66 -4.71 6.95 -16.43
CA ASP A 66 -3.79 7.76 -17.23
C ASP A 66 -2.34 7.69 -16.72
N GLN A 67 -1.42 8.22 -17.51
CA GLN A 67 0.02 8.22 -17.26
C GLN A 67 0.50 9.41 -16.39
N LYS A 68 -0.40 10.18 -15.78
CA LYS A 68 -0.01 11.35 -14.96
C LYS A 68 0.72 10.93 -13.69
N GLY A 69 1.49 11.85 -13.14
CA GLY A 69 2.20 11.68 -11.87
C GLY A 69 3.72 11.50 -12.01
N ARG A 70 4.25 11.28 -13.22
CA ARG A 70 5.70 11.42 -13.47
C ARG A 70 6.08 12.90 -13.49
N GLY A 71 7.14 13.26 -12.75
CA GLY A 71 7.72 14.60 -12.76
C GLY A 71 8.06 15.07 -14.20
N LYS A 72 8.03 16.39 -14.41
CA LYS A 72 8.03 17.10 -15.72
C LYS A 72 9.19 16.80 -16.69
N LYS A 73 10.09 15.85 -16.41
CA LYS A 73 11.33 15.65 -17.19
C LYS A 73 11.09 15.05 -18.58
N ILE A 74 9.97 14.36 -18.84
CA ILE A 74 9.68 13.76 -20.15
C ILE A 74 8.21 14.05 -20.53
N LYS A 75 7.98 14.60 -21.73
CA LYS A 75 6.63 14.82 -22.27
C LYS A 75 6.08 13.49 -22.80
N LEU A 76 5.38 12.77 -21.93
CA LEU A 76 4.78 11.48 -22.26
C LEU A 76 3.58 11.65 -23.20
N GLN A 77 3.38 10.67 -24.08
CA GLN A 77 2.13 10.56 -24.83
C GLN A 77 0.94 10.35 -23.85
N GLN A 78 -0.23 10.87 -24.21
CA GLN A 78 -1.44 10.69 -23.41
C GLN A 78 -1.97 9.26 -23.53
N THR A 79 -1.39 8.37 -22.73
CA THR A 79 -1.67 6.93 -22.68
C THR A 79 -2.70 6.61 -21.59
N ARG A 80 -3.59 5.66 -21.89
CA ARG A 80 -4.60 5.18 -20.96
C ARG A 80 -4.63 3.66 -20.92
N LEU A 81 -4.60 3.12 -19.71
CA LEU A 81 -4.89 1.73 -19.41
C LEU A 81 -6.37 1.61 -19.04
N TYR A 82 -7.14 0.86 -19.82
CA TYR A 82 -8.55 0.61 -19.53
C TYR A 82 -8.70 -0.65 -18.67
N ILE A 83 -9.44 -0.51 -17.58
CA ILE A 83 -9.70 -1.58 -16.62
C ILE A 83 -11.18 -1.70 -16.31
N TYR A 84 -11.59 -2.87 -15.83
CA TYR A 84 -12.92 -3.09 -15.25
C TYR A 84 -12.77 -3.81 -13.91
N PRO A 85 -13.05 -3.12 -12.78
CA PRO A 85 -13.05 -3.75 -11.46
C PRO A 85 -14.39 -4.44 -11.18
N ASP A 86 -14.38 -5.76 -11.07
CA ASP A 86 -15.56 -6.54 -10.72
C ASP A 86 -15.61 -6.82 -9.21
N ILE A 87 -16.59 -6.21 -8.54
CA ILE A 87 -16.80 -6.29 -7.10
C ILE A 87 -17.12 -7.73 -6.67
N LYS A 88 -17.86 -8.49 -7.49
CA LYS A 88 -18.31 -9.84 -7.12
C LYS A 88 -17.14 -10.82 -7.05
N THR A 89 -16.26 -10.77 -8.05
CA THR A 89 -15.12 -11.68 -8.16
C THR A 89 -13.84 -11.13 -7.53
N LYS A 90 -13.84 -9.86 -7.09
CA LYS A 90 -12.65 -9.14 -6.61
C LYS A 90 -11.50 -9.17 -7.63
N LYS A 91 -11.86 -9.02 -8.90
CA LYS A 91 -10.92 -9.00 -10.03
C LYS A 91 -10.85 -7.64 -10.69
N ILE A 92 -9.64 -7.25 -11.09
CA ILE A 92 -9.40 -6.10 -11.95
C ILE A 92 -9.07 -6.63 -13.34
N PHE A 93 -10.03 -6.59 -14.24
CA PHE A 93 -9.83 -6.99 -15.63
C PHE A 93 -9.05 -5.90 -16.37
N LEU A 94 -7.92 -6.27 -16.97
CA LEU A 94 -7.09 -5.40 -17.79
C LEU A 94 -7.55 -5.56 -19.25
N LEU A 95 -8.18 -4.51 -19.79
CA LEU A 95 -8.95 -4.61 -21.04
C LEU A 95 -8.13 -4.23 -22.27
N ALA A 96 -7.47 -3.07 -22.23
CA ALA A 96 -6.71 -2.54 -23.35
C ALA A 96 -5.75 -1.43 -22.89
N ILE A 97 -4.73 -1.14 -23.69
CA ILE A 97 -3.89 0.07 -23.55
C ILE A 97 -4.02 0.87 -24.84
N GLY A 98 -4.36 2.15 -24.71
CA GLY A 98 -4.54 3.02 -25.85
C GLY A 98 -4.06 4.44 -25.59
N THR A 99 -4.28 5.31 -26.56
CA THR A 99 -3.91 6.72 -26.48
C THR A 99 -5.17 7.59 -26.45
N LYS A 100 -5.07 8.82 -25.97
CA LYS A 100 -6.24 9.72 -25.88
C LYS A 100 -6.88 10.01 -27.23
N THR A 101 -6.11 9.98 -28.32
CA THR A 101 -6.63 10.22 -29.67
C THR A 101 -7.65 9.18 -30.10
N ASN A 102 -7.53 7.95 -29.62
CA ASN A 102 -8.37 6.82 -30.05
C ASN A 102 -9.40 6.41 -28.97
N GLN A 103 -9.64 7.28 -27.99
CA GLN A 103 -10.44 6.98 -26.79
C GLN A 103 -11.81 6.37 -27.10
N ASN A 104 -12.54 6.92 -28.07
CA ASN A 104 -13.88 6.43 -28.40
C ASN A 104 -13.85 4.99 -28.94
N GLU A 105 -12.87 4.66 -29.76
CA GLU A 105 -12.71 3.32 -30.31
C GLU A 105 -12.30 2.33 -29.21
N ASP A 106 -11.36 2.72 -28.35
CA ASP A 106 -10.88 1.91 -27.23
C ASP A 106 -12.01 1.61 -26.24
N ILE A 107 -12.82 2.60 -25.89
CA ILE A 107 -13.98 2.42 -25.01
C ILE A 107 -14.95 1.43 -25.64
N ASN A 108 -15.28 1.58 -26.93
CA ASN A 108 -16.20 0.67 -27.61
C ASN A 108 -15.69 -0.78 -27.64
N LYS A 109 -14.37 -0.97 -27.85
CA LYS A 109 -13.73 -2.29 -27.73
C LYS A 109 -13.85 -2.84 -26.30
N CYS A 110 -13.54 -2.02 -25.30
CA CYS A 110 -13.64 -2.40 -23.88
C CYS A 110 -15.07 -2.79 -23.49
N ARG A 111 -16.08 -2.05 -23.95
CA ARG A 111 -17.51 -2.38 -23.71
C ARG A 111 -17.88 -3.75 -24.26
N LYS A 112 -17.39 -4.10 -25.46
CA LYS A 112 -17.61 -5.44 -26.04
C LYS A 112 -16.96 -6.53 -25.18
N ILE A 113 -15.75 -6.31 -24.69
CA ILE A 113 -15.04 -7.25 -23.81
C ILE A 113 -15.79 -7.44 -22.49
N VAL A 114 -16.21 -6.36 -21.83
CA VAL A 114 -16.96 -6.42 -20.56
C VAL A 114 -18.31 -7.13 -20.73
N LYS A 115 -19.03 -6.88 -21.85
CA LYS A 115 -20.28 -7.59 -22.15
C LYS A 115 -20.05 -9.10 -22.35
N LYS A 116 -18.92 -9.48 -22.96
CA LYS A 116 -18.55 -10.90 -23.16
C LYS A 116 -18.13 -11.57 -21.85
N SER A 117 -17.32 -10.90 -21.02
CA SER A 117 -16.84 -11.46 -19.75
C SER A 117 -17.95 -11.67 -18.73
N ARG A 118 -19.03 -10.88 -18.79
CA ARG A 118 -20.24 -11.11 -17.97
C ARG A 118 -21.01 -12.39 -18.35
N LYS A 119 -20.81 -12.90 -19.58
CA LYS A 119 -21.56 -14.07 -20.10
C LYS A 119 -20.74 -15.35 -20.09
N VAL A 120 -19.42 -15.27 -20.22
CA VAL A 120 -18.53 -16.44 -20.37
C VAL A 120 -17.28 -16.24 -19.53
N LYS A 121 -16.84 -17.30 -18.85
CA LYS A 121 -15.56 -17.35 -18.14
C LYS A 121 -14.43 -17.22 -19.17
N VAL A 122 -13.77 -16.07 -19.22
CA VAL A 122 -12.64 -15.84 -20.13
C VAL A 122 -11.44 -16.63 -19.61
N MET A 123 -10.78 -17.42 -20.46
CA MET A 123 -9.50 -18.05 -20.12
C MET A 123 -8.42 -16.97 -20.17
N ALA A 124 -8.14 -16.37 -19.01
CA ALA A 124 -7.23 -15.26 -18.87
C ALA A 124 -6.17 -15.57 -17.80
N LYS A 125 -4.97 -15.01 -17.96
CA LYS A 125 -3.92 -15.14 -16.94
C LYS A 125 -4.27 -14.22 -15.78
N THR A 126 -4.09 -14.73 -14.58
CA THR A 126 -4.34 -14.00 -13.33
C THR A 126 -3.05 -13.74 -12.59
N TYR A 127 -2.97 -12.59 -11.91
CA TYR A 127 -1.79 -12.18 -11.14
C TYR A 127 -2.22 -11.59 -9.80
N LYS A 128 -1.48 -11.89 -8.72
CA LYS A 128 -1.79 -11.33 -7.39
C LYS A 128 -1.59 -9.83 -7.34
N ASN A 129 -0.58 -9.32 -8.03
CA ASN A 129 -0.25 -7.89 -8.06
C ASN A 129 0.50 -7.48 -9.33
N VAL A 130 0.65 -6.17 -9.52
CA VAL A 130 1.35 -5.58 -10.67
C VAL A 130 2.79 -6.08 -10.77
N LYS A 131 3.50 -6.24 -9.64
CA LYS A 131 4.88 -6.76 -9.62
C LYS A 131 4.97 -8.18 -10.17
N GLU A 132 4.05 -9.06 -9.78
CA GLU A 132 3.94 -10.42 -10.31
C GLU A 132 3.59 -10.42 -11.80
N MET A 133 2.62 -9.60 -12.21
CA MET A 133 2.25 -9.46 -13.62
C MET A 133 3.45 -9.07 -14.48
N ILE A 134 4.20 -8.05 -14.08
CA ILE A 134 5.38 -7.57 -14.83
C ILE A 134 6.45 -8.65 -14.93
N ARG A 135 6.71 -9.40 -13.85
CA ARG A 135 7.71 -10.49 -13.89
C ARG A 135 7.37 -11.54 -14.95
N ASN A 136 6.07 -11.87 -15.08
CA ASN A 136 5.56 -12.89 -15.98
C ASN A 136 5.33 -12.40 -17.42
N MET A 137 4.99 -11.12 -17.61
CA MET A 137 4.63 -10.57 -18.92
C MET A 137 5.79 -9.84 -19.62
N ALA A 138 6.55 -9.04 -18.88
CA ALA A 138 7.61 -8.23 -19.49
C ALA A 138 8.74 -9.12 -19.98
N THR A 139 9.18 -8.88 -21.21
CA THR A 139 10.34 -9.55 -21.80
C THR A 139 11.60 -8.71 -21.60
N GLU A 140 11.46 -7.38 -21.59
CA GLU A 140 12.57 -6.45 -21.51
C GLU A 140 13.07 -6.27 -20.07
N GLN A 141 14.31 -6.70 -19.80
CA GLN A 141 14.91 -6.55 -18.48
C GLN A 141 15.03 -5.07 -18.06
N ARG A 142 15.26 -4.17 -19.01
CA ARG A 142 15.30 -2.73 -18.78
C ARG A 142 13.97 -2.18 -18.27
N LEU A 143 12.84 -2.65 -18.82
CA LEU A 143 11.52 -2.26 -18.35
C LEU A 143 11.25 -2.78 -16.94
N LYS A 144 11.59 -4.04 -16.66
CA LYS A 144 11.47 -4.63 -15.32
C LYS A 144 12.23 -3.81 -14.27
N MET A 145 13.45 -3.41 -14.59
CA MET A 145 14.28 -2.58 -13.71
C MET A 145 13.70 -1.17 -13.54
N SER A 146 13.24 -0.54 -14.63
CA SER A 146 12.64 0.80 -14.61
C SER A 146 11.40 0.85 -13.71
N ILE A 147 10.48 -0.09 -13.89
CA ILE A 147 9.25 -0.15 -13.08
C ILE A 147 9.60 -0.47 -11.62
N SER A 148 10.51 -1.43 -11.39
CA SER A 148 10.91 -1.77 -10.01
C SER A 148 11.54 -0.58 -9.28
N LYS A 149 12.36 0.22 -9.99
CA LYS A 149 12.95 1.45 -9.46
C LYS A 149 11.89 2.49 -9.15
N GLU A 150 10.93 2.69 -10.06
CA GLU A 150 9.84 3.67 -9.90
C GLU A 150 8.87 3.28 -8.77
N MET A 151 8.57 1.99 -8.62
CA MET A 151 7.79 1.47 -7.50
C MET A 151 8.53 1.66 -6.17
N ALA A 152 9.85 1.53 -6.16
CA ALA A 152 10.69 1.71 -4.97
C ALA A 152 10.88 3.20 -4.60
N SER A 153 10.71 4.13 -5.53
CA SER A 153 10.84 5.58 -5.31
C SER A 153 9.52 6.26 -4.95
N THR A 154 8.49 5.49 -4.59
CA THR A 154 7.13 5.99 -4.28
C THR A 154 6.58 5.35 -3.00
N GLN A 155 7.47 4.92 -2.10
CA GLN A 155 7.08 4.23 -0.86
C GLN A 155 6.35 5.17 0.10
N LEU A 156 6.83 6.41 0.25
CA LEU A 156 6.20 7.40 1.10
C LEU A 156 4.83 7.82 0.55
N SER A 157 4.70 8.04 -0.77
CA SER A 157 3.39 8.37 -1.34
C SER A 157 2.37 7.25 -1.15
N LYS A 158 2.78 5.98 -1.34
CA LYS A 158 1.94 4.80 -1.08
C LYS A 158 1.57 4.66 0.40
N PHE A 159 2.49 4.99 1.30
CA PHE A 159 2.20 5.01 2.73
C PHE A 159 1.15 6.07 3.10
N LEU A 160 1.25 7.28 2.56
CA LEU A 160 0.25 8.33 2.77
C LEU A 160 -1.13 7.94 2.23
N ILE A 161 -1.19 7.30 1.05
CA ILE A 161 -2.42 6.68 0.52
C ILE A 161 -2.98 5.67 1.53
N THR A 162 -2.11 4.82 2.07
CA THR A 162 -2.51 3.77 3.03
C THR A 162 -3.10 4.36 4.31
N LEU A 163 -2.43 5.38 4.89
CA LEU A 163 -2.92 6.09 6.07
C LEU A 163 -4.30 6.71 5.82
N ARG A 164 -4.46 7.39 4.67
CA ARG A 164 -5.73 8.00 4.29
C ARG A 164 -6.84 6.95 4.16
N CYS A 165 -6.58 5.86 3.45
CA CYS A 165 -7.56 4.80 3.18
C CYS A 165 -7.92 4.02 4.46
N LYS A 166 -6.95 3.72 5.34
CA LYS A 166 -7.22 3.10 6.65
C LYS A 166 -8.15 3.94 7.51
N ASN A 167 -8.10 5.26 7.37
CA ASN A 167 -8.99 6.20 8.03
C ASN A 167 -10.30 6.45 7.27
N ASN A 168 -10.61 5.67 6.22
CA ASN A 168 -11.82 5.78 5.39
C ASN A 168 -12.02 7.17 4.76
N LEU A 169 -10.93 7.88 4.44
CA LEU A 169 -11.00 9.21 3.86
C LEU A 169 -10.76 9.19 2.34
N THR A 170 -11.58 9.92 1.61
CA THR A 170 -11.30 10.30 0.22
C THR A 170 -10.24 11.40 0.15
N GLN A 171 -9.60 11.57 -1.01
CA GLN A 171 -8.67 12.69 -1.24
C GLN A 171 -9.32 14.05 -0.95
N LYS A 172 -10.62 14.22 -1.27
CA LYS A 172 -11.36 15.46 -0.99
C LYS A 172 -11.55 15.69 0.51
N GLN A 173 -11.82 14.64 1.28
CA GLN A 173 -12.04 14.76 2.73
C GLN A 173 -10.75 15.05 3.47
N ILE A 174 -9.64 14.36 3.14
CA ILE A 174 -8.35 14.68 3.79
C ILE A 174 -7.85 16.07 3.38
N ALA A 175 -8.08 16.48 2.12
CA ALA A 175 -7.77 17.84 1.67
C ALA A 175 -8.50 18.90 2.51
N LYS A 176 -9.79 18.68 2.80
CA LYS A 176 -10.59 19.55 3.68
C LYS A 176 -10.02 19.58 5.11
N LYS A 177 -9.65 18.43 5.68
CA LYS A 177 -9.03 18.34 7.02
C LYS A 177 -7.67 19.06 7.09
N ILE A 178 -6.88 19.01 6.03
CA ILE A 178 -5.58 19.69 5.94
C ILE A 178 -5.74 21.19 5.62
N GLY A 179 -6.88 21.61 5.08
CA GLY A 179 -7.07 22.98 4.60
C GLY A 179 -6.39 23.24 3.25
N CYS A 180 -6.39 22.27 2.33
CA CYS A 180 -5.83 22.41 0.99
C CYS A 180 -6.73 21.85 -0.12
N THR A 181 -6.30 21.95 -1.39
CA THR A 181 -7.07 21.45 -2.53
C THR A 181 -6.92 19.93 -2.69
N GLN A 182 -7.94 19.26 -3.24
CA GLN A 182 -7.85 17.84 -3.60
C GLN A 182 -6.74 17.59 -4.64
N SER A 183 -6.46 18.55 -5.52
CA SER A 183 -5.34 18.48 -6.45
C SER A 183 -3.98 18.45 -5.78
N ARG A 184 -3.81 19.12 -4.62
CA ARG A 184 -2.57 19.04 -3.83
C ARG A 184 -2.38 17.64 -3.25
N ILE A 185 -3.43 17.05 -2.69
CA ILE A 185 -3.39 15.67 -2.16
C ILE A 185 -3.06 14.68 -3.28
N SER A 186 -3.73 14.80 -4.44
CA SER A 186 -3.43 13.95 -5.59
C SER A 186 -1.98 14.07 -6.07
N LYS A 187 -1.36 15.26 -5.99
CA LYS A 187 0.06 15.42 -6.30
C LYS A 187 0.92 14.69 -5.28
N ILE A 188 0.70 14.91 -3.98
CA ILE A 188 1.45 14.23 -2.90
C ILE A 188 1.38 12.70 -3.06
N GLU A 189 0.19 12.15 -3.30
CA GLU A 189 -0.03 10.71 -3.44
C GLU A 189 0.51 10.11 -4.75
N THR A 190 0.93 10.94 -5.70
CA THR A 190 1.54 10.49 -6.97
C THR A 190 3.01 10.87 -7.10
N SER A 191 3.53 11.70 -6.21
CA SER A 191 4.92 12.15 -6.14
C SER A 191 5.91 11.02 -5.86
N GLN A 192 7.15 11.25 -6.27
CA GLN A 192 8.29 10.46 -5.83
C GLN A 192 8.66 10.83 -4.39
N ASP A 193 9.35 9.92 -3.70
CA ASP A 193 9.74 10.09 -2.29
C ASP A 193 10.63 11.33 -2.09
N GLU A 194 11.47 11.67 -3.09
CA GLU A 194 12.32 12.87 -3.07
C GLU A 194 11.55 14.20 -3.18
N ASP A 195 10.33 14.18 -3.73
CA ASP A 195 9.47 15.36 -3.88
C ASP A 195 8.55 15.58 -2.67
N ILE A 196 8.47 14.61 -1.75
CA ILE A 196 7.61 14.70 -0.57
C ILE A 196 8.33 15.49 0.51
N ARG A 197 7.68 16.55 1.00
CA ARG A 197 8.25 17.40 2.04
C ARG A 197 7.83 16.89 3.41
N ILE A 198 8.66 17.16 4.42
CA ILE A 198 8.31 16.89 5.82
C ILE A 198 6.98 17.55 6.22
N LYS A 199 6.69 18.74 5.69
CA LYS A 199 5.38 19.39 5.89
C LYS A 199 4.22 18.52 5.40
N ASP A 200 4.36 17.82 4.28
CA ASP A 200 3.30 16.96 3.76
C ASP A 200 3.05 15.78 4.71
N LEU A 201 4.10 15.20 5.33
CA LEU A 201 3.97 14.18 6.38
C LEU A 201 3.28 14.73 7.64
N ILE A 202 3.67 15.91 8.10
CA ILE A 202 3.08 16.58 9.27
C ILE A 202 1.60 16.92 9.02
N ASP A 203 1.24 17.38 7.83
CA ASP A 203 -0.14 17.71 7.46
C ASP A 203 -1.03 16.46 7.56
N TYR A 204 -0.56 15.31 7.09
CA TYR A 204 -1.26 14.03 7.25
C TYR A 204 -1.38 13.63 8.72
N ALA A 205 -0.28 13.70 9.48
CA ALA A 205 -0.27 13.36 10.88
C ALA A 205 -1.31 14.18 11.66
N LYS A 206 -1.35 15.50 11.48
CA LYS A 206 -2.35 16.39 12.08
C LYS A 206 -3.78 16.05 11.66
N ALA A 207 -4.03 15.83 10.37
CA ALA A 207 -5.38 15.54 9.86
C ALA A 207 -5.97 14.21 10.36
N LEU A 208 -5.09 13.26 10.71
CA LEU A 208 -5.42 11.92 11.17
C LEU A 208 -5.22 11.73 12.68
N ASN A 209 -4.86 12.79 13.42
CA ASN A 209 -4.54 12.73 14.85
C ASN A 209 -3.43 11.71 15.19
N LEU A 210 -2.40 11.65 14.34
CA LEU A 210 -1.21 10.83 14.51
C LEU A 210 -0.02 11.70 14.92
N LYS A 211 1.00 11.07 15.52
CA LYS A 211 2.31 11.68 15.77
C LYS A 211 3.30 11.17 14.72
N LEU A 212 4.13 12.08 14.19
CA LEU A 212 5.19 11.74 13.25
C LEU A 212 6.49 11.46 14.01
N GLU A 213 7.04 10.26 13.83
CA GLU A 213 8.35 9.87 14.35
C GLU A 213 9.30 9.63 13.17
N ILE A 214 10.46 10.28 13.20
CA ILE A 214 11.51 10.12 12.18
C ILE A 214 12.83 9.90 12.93
N GLY A 215 13.57 8.87 12.51
CA GLY A 215 14.88 8.57 13.06
C GLY A 215 15.83 8.07 11.97
N TYR A 216 17.13 8.24 12.22
CA TYR A 216 18.18 7.65 11.40
C TYR A 216 18.65 6.35 12.04
N ARG A 217 18.99 5.38 11.19
CA ARG A 217 19.65 4.13 11.59
C ARG A 217 20.91 3.96 10.77
N HIS A 218 21.95 3.41 11.39
CA HIS A 218 23.17 3.11 10.64
C HIS A 218 22.93 1.93 9.69
N SER A 219 23.43 2.00 8.46
CA SER A 219 23.16 1.00 7.41
C SER A 219 23.77 -0.39 7.67
N SER A 220 24.64 -0.49 8.68
CA SER A 220 25.22 -1.74 9.16
C SER A 220 24.47 -2.39 10.32
N MET A 221 23.46 -1.72 10.89
CA MET A 221 22.71 -2.27 12.02
C MET A 221 22.04 -3.58 11.61
N LYS A 222 22.27 -4.62 12.41
CA LYS A 222 21.65 -5.93 12.22
C LYS A 222 20.30 -5.95 12.93
N ILE A 223 19.46 -6.94 12.60
CA ILE A 223 18.19 -7.16 13.28
C ILE A 223 18.36 -7.29 14.82
N VAL A 224 19.47 -7.88 15.27
CA VAL A 224 19.80 -7.99 16.70
C VAL A 224 20.00 -6.62 17.36
N ASP A 225 20.62 -5.67 16.65
CA ASP A 225 20.84 -4.31 17.16
C ASP A 225 19.53 -3.55 17.25
N LEU A 226 18.62 -3.76 16.28
CA LEU A 226 17.26 -3.21 16.30
C LEU A 226 16.45 -3.77 17.47
N ILE A 227 16.52 -5.09 17.73
CA ILE A 227 15.85 -5.70 18.88
C ILE A 227 16.34 -5.07 20.19
N LYS A 228 17.66 -4.90 20.35
CA LYS A 228 18.25 -4.24 21.52
C LYS A 228 17.78 -2.79 21.65
N TYR A 229 17.79 -2.04 20.56
CA TYR A 229 17.30 -0.65 20.53
C TYR A 229 15.83 -0.57 20.98
N HIS A 230 14.96 -1.44 20.47
CA HIS A 230 13.55 -1.46 20.85
C HIS A 230 13.35 -1.92 22.30
N ALA A 231 14.13 -2.87 22.81
CA ALA A 231 14.08 -3.25 24.22
C ALA A 231 14.45 -2.08 25.15
N LEU A 232 15.46 -1.28 24.78
CA LEU A 232 15.79 -0.05 25.51
C LEU A 232 14.66 0.99 25.44
N LYS A 233 14.02 1.15 24.27
CA LYS A 233 12.85 2.03 24.13
C LYS A 233 11.65 1.57 24.96
N ILE A 234 11.39 0.26 25.02
CA ILE A 234 10.36 -0.31 25.90
C ILE A 234 10.70 0.03 27.36
N CYS A 235 11.94 -0.17 27.80
CA CYS A 235 12.38 0.20 29.14
C CYS A 235 12.17 1.70 29.43
N GLU A 236 12.52 2.58 28.48
CA GLU A 236 12.29 4.03 28.58
C GLU A 236 10.80 4.36 28.78
N TYR A 237 9.90 3.73 28.01
CA TYR A 237 8.45 3.94 28.16
C TYR A 237 7.89 3.36 29.46
N LEU A 238 8.37 2.21 29.91
CA LEU A 238 7.99 1.64 31.21
C LEU A 238 8.42 2.56 32.36
N ASN A 239 9.61 3.17 32.27
CA ASN A 239 10.06 4.15 33.26
C ASN A 239 9.21 5.43 33.24
N GLN A 240 8.78 5.90 32.06
CA GLN A 240 7.83 7.01 31.95
C GLN A 240 6.49 6.68 32.62
N LEU A 241 6.00 5.44 32.47
CA LEU A 241 4.78 4.99 33.12
C LEU A 241 4.88 5.04 34.65
N VAL A 242 6.02 4.61 35.21
CA VAL A 242 6.31 4.72 36.65
C VAL A 242 6.48 6.16 37.12
N ALA A 243 6.91 7.08 36.26
CA ALA A 243 6.98 8.49 36.63
C ALA A 243 5.56 9.08 36.82
N ILE A 244 4.60 8.67 35.99
CA ILE A 244 3.21 9.16 36.05
C ILE A 244 2.53 8.83 37.40
N THR A 245 2.83 7.66 37.98
CA THR A 245 2.30 7.26 39.30
C THR A 245 2.86 8.08 40.46
N ARG A 246 4.02 8.74 40.27
CA ARG A 246 4.64 9.58 41.31
C ARG A 246 4.09 11.00 41.34
N ASP A 247 3.59 11.49 40.21
CA ASP A 247 3.14 12.87 40.04
C ASP A 247 1.67 13.09 40.45
N LYS A 248 0.89 12.01 40.57
CA LYS A 248 -0.53 12.04 40.91
C LYS A 248 -0.79 10.95 41.95
N GLU A 249 -1.10 11.32 43.18
CA GLU A 249 -1.53 10.39 44.25
C GLU A 249 -2.91 9.79 43.91
N ASP A 250 -2.97 9.01 42.83
CA ASP A 250 -4.18 8.39 42.30
C ASP A 250 -4.04 6.87 42.36
N ALA A 251 -4.63 6.29 43.41
CA ALA A 251 -4.59 4.85 43.68
C ALA A 251 -5.17 4.00 42.52
N ALA A 252 -6.03 4.57 41.67
CA ALA A 252 -6.54 3.86 40.50
C ALA A 252 -5.48 3.76 39.39
N ILE A 253 -4.67 4.81 39.19
CA ILE A 253 -3.55 4.81 38.25
C ILE A 253 -2.50 3.80 38.72
N ASP A 254 -2.15 3.81 40.00
CA ASP A 254 -1.15 2.90 40.58
C ASP A 254 -1.51 1.44 40.35
N LYS A 255 -2.76 1.06 40.69
CA LYS A 255 -3.26 -0.29 40.48
C LYS A 255 -3.29 -0.68 39.00
N GLY A 256 -3.64 0.27 38.12
CA GLY A 256 -3.62 0.06 36.67
C GLY A 256 -2.21 -0.21 36.14
N VAL A 257 -1.23 0.56 36.61
CA VAL A 257 0.19 0.41 36.24
C VAL A 257 0.73 -0.93 36.75
N GLU A 258 0.46 -1.30 38.00
CA GLU A 258 0.87 -2.59 38.56
C GLU A 258 0.30 -3.77 37.74
N SER A 259 -1.00 -3.73 37.43
CA SER A 259 -1.64 -4.76 36.58
C SER A 259 -1.00 -4.83 35.20
N PHE A 260 -0.71 -3.68 34.58
CA PHE A 260 -0.06 -3.62 33.27
C PHE A 260 1.36 -4.21 33.29
N PHE A 261 2.14 -3.98 34.36
CA PHE A 261 3.46 -4.59 34.51
C PHE A 261 3.39 -6.12 34.58
N GLY A 262 2.44 -6.67 35.35
CA GLY A 262 2.20 -8.11 35.42
C GLY A 262 1.89 -8.71 34.04
N GLU A 263 0.96 -8.10 33.30
CA GLU A 263 0.62 -8.52 31.93
C GLU A 263 1.82 -8.39 30.98
N THR A 264 2.56 -7.29 31.06
CA THR A 264 3.72 -7.03 30.20
C THR A 264 4.81 -8.08 30.40
N ILE A 265 5.09 -8.49 31.65
CA ILE A 265 6.06 -9.56 31.94
C ILE A 265 5.66 -10.85 31.23
N TYR A 266 4.41 -11.27 31.40
CA TYR A 266 3.88 -12.48 30.77
C TYR A 266 3.98 -12.42 29.23
N ASN A 267 3.53 -11.30 28.64
CA ASN A 267 3.56 -11.09 27.20
C ASN A 267 4.99 -11.06 26.64
N MET A 268 5.94 -10.44 27.35
CA MET A 268 7.34 -10.38 26.94
C MET A 268 8.01 -11.76 26.98
N ILE A 269 7.73 -12.58 28.00
CA ILE A 269 8.23 -13.96 28.07
C ILE A 269 7.71 -14.76 26.88
N ARG A 270 6.41 -14.68 26.58
CA ARG A 270 5.79 -15.39 25.45
C ARG A 270 6.35 -14.93 24.11
N LEU A 271 6.53 -13.63 23.92
CA LEU A 271 7.08 -13.02 22.71
C LEU A 271 8.50 -13.51 22.40
N ILE A 272 9.29 -13.83 23.44
CA ILE A 272 10.64 -14.39 23.29
C ILE A 272 10.59 -15.92 23.12
N ALA A 273 9.75 -16.61 23.89
CA ALA A 273 9.66 -18.07 23.89
C ALA A 273 9.16 -18.63 22.55
N GLU A 274 8.15 -18.02 21.92
CA GLU A 274 7.57 -18.51 20.67
C GLU A 274 8.59 -18.58 19.50
N PRO A 275 9.35 -17.52 19.16
CA PRO A 275 10.42 -17.60 18.18
C PRO A 275 11.50 -18.61 18.55
N TYR A 276 11.86 -18.73 19.84
CA TYR A 276 12.85 -19.68 20.32
C TYR A 276 12.43 -21.15 20.06
N LEU A 277 11.15 -21.47 20.28
CA LEU A 277 10.59 -22.79 19.98
C LEU A 277 10.57 -23.08 18.47
N LYS A 278 10.26 -22.07 17.64
CA LYS A 278 10.26 -22.18 16.17
C LYS A 278 11.67 -22.28 15.57
N PHE A 279 12.65 -21.62 16.19
CA PHE A 279 14.05 -21.62 15.76
C PHE A 279 14.64 -23.04 15.71
N LYS A 280 14.19 -23.94 16.60
CA LYS A 280 14.62 -25.36 16.61
C LYS A 280 14.23 -26.16 15.35
N LYS A 281 13.45 -25.58 14.41
CA LYS A 281 12.87 -26.31 13.27
C LYS A 281 13.25 -25.81 11.87
N ILE A 282 14.11 -24.80 11.71
CA ILE A 282 14.32 -24.16 10.39
C ILE A 282 15.81 -24.15 10.00
N LYS A 283 16.11 -24.82 8.86
CA LYS A 283 17.36 -24.68 8.10
C LYS A 283 17.03 -24.01 6.76
N ASP A 284 16.97 -22.69 6.71
CA ASP A 284 16.97 -22.03 5.40
C ASP A 284 17.55 -20.62 5.47
N LYS A 285 18.44 -20.29 4.53
CA LYS A 285 19.10 -18.98 4.45
C LYS A 285 18.42 -18.14 3.38
N ARG A 286 17.63 -17.15 3.79
CA ARG A 286 17.18 -16.07 2.90
C ARG A 286 18.01 -14.82 3.13
N LYS A 287 18.50 -14.23 2.04
CA LYS A 287 19.22 -12.96 2.03
C LYS A 287 18.21 -11.82 2.09
N GLN A 288 18.25 -11.00 3.14
CA GLN A 288 17.45 -9.77 3.21
C GLN A 288 18.09 -8.68 2.34
N GLU A 289 17.30 -8.02 1.52
CA GLU A 289 17.71 -6.83 0.77
C GLU A 289 17.80 -5.63 1.72
N LYS A 290 18.75 -4.72 1.48
CA LYS A 290 18.93 -3.51 2.28
C LYS A 290 17.96 -2.42 1.80
N GLU A 291 16.97 -2.09 2.63
CA GLU A 291 16.03 -0.98 2.37
C GLU A 291 16.57 0.36 2.90
N VAL A 292 16.56 1.38 2.04
CA VAL A 292 17.00 2.75 2.34
C VAL A 292 15.96 3.49 3.20
N ILE A 293 14.67 3.29 2.91
CA ILE A 293 13.55 3.85 3.68
C ILE A 293 12.87 2.68 4.38
N HIS A 294 12.67 2.81 5.70
CA HIS A 294 11.84 1.89 6.46
C HIS A 294 10.58 2.62 6.87
N ILE A 295 9.43 2.03 6.55
CA ILE A 295 8.11 2.55 6.91
C ILE A 295 7.48 1.53 7.84
N SER A 296 7.30 1.89 9.10
CA SER A 296 6.50 1.10 10.04
C SER A 296 5.02 1.25 9.72
N ASN A 297 4.24 0.20 9.97
CA ASN A 297 2.79 0.34 9.96
C ASN A 297 2.38 1.35 11.06
N PRO A 298 1.33 2.16 10.83
CA PRO A 298 0.75 2.94 11.92
C PRO A 298 0.31 1.97 13.03
N PHE A 299 0.58 2.33 14.28
CA PHE A 299 0.04 1.61 15.43
C PHE A 299 -1.49 1.75 15.43
N ASP A 300 -2.19 0.66 15.10
CA ASP A 300 -3.62 0.56 15.30
C ASP A 300 -3.82 0.02 16.73
N LEU A 301 -4.33 0.84 17.66
CA LEU A 301 -4.65 0.44 19.05
C LEU A 301 -5.69 -0.70 19.13
N HIS A 302 -6.27 -1.09 18.00
CA HIS A 302 -7.24 -2.19 17.87
C HIS A 302 -6.62 -3.51 17.38
N GLU A 303 -5.30 -3.59 17.20
CA GLU A 303 -4.65 -4.90 17.04
C GLU A 303 -4.81 -5.69 18.35
N LYS A 304 -5.56 -6.79 18.27
CA LYS A 304 -6.05 -7.62 19.38
C LYS A 304 -5.03 -7.78 20.52
N ASN A 305 -5.48 -7.55 21.74
CA ASN A 305 -4.79 -8.04 22.93
C ASN A 305 -4.60 -9.56 22.78
N PHE A 306 -3.38 -10.05 23.05
CA PHE A 306 -3.04 -11.47 22.98
C PHE A 306 -3.92 -12.36 23.88
N HIS A 307 -4.65 -11.76 24.82
CA HIS A 307 -5.61 -12.43 25.70
C HIS A 307 -6.89 -12.94 24.99
N GLU A 308 -7.30 -12.38 23.85
CA GLU A 308 -8.57 -12.79 23.20
C GLU A 308 -8.48 -14.09 22.39
N GLU A 309 -7.27 -14.55 22.01
CA GLU A 309 -7.14 -15.75 21.17
C GLU A 309 -7.24 -17.08 21.94
N GLU A 310 -7.16 -17.08 23.27
CA GLU A 310 -7.26 -18.29 24.10
C GLU A 310 -8.67 -18.57 24.62
N THR A 311 -9.53 -17.56 24.79
CA THR A 311 -10.91 -17.80 25.25
C THR A 311 -11.77 -18.52 24.20
N ILE A 312 -11.44 -18.38 22.91
CA ILE A 312 -12.17 -19.05 21.82
C ILE A 312 -11.65 -20.47 21.53
N LYS A 313 -10.42 -20.81 21.99
CA LYS A 313 -9.85 -22.15 21.79
C LYS A 313 -10.16 -23.14 22.91
N ASN A 314 -10.67 -22.68 24.05
CA ASN A 314 -11.03 -23.53 25.19
C ASN A 314 -12.55 -23.74 25.36
N LEU A 315 -13.34 -23.51 24.31
CA LEU A 315 -14.81 -23.69 24.30
C LEU A 315 -15.34 -24.55 23.14
N ASN A 316 -14.50 -25.39 22.51
CA ASN A 316 -14.97 -26.45 21.60
C ASN A 316 -14.27 -27.77 21.88
#